data_AF-A0A8T3ZFS0-F1
#
_entry.id   AF-A0A8T3ZFS0-F1
#
_cell.length_a   1.000
_cell.length_b   1.000
_cell.length_c   1.000
_cell.angle_alpha   90.00
_cell.angle_beta   90.00
_cell.angle_gamma   90.00
#
_symmetry.space_group_name_H-M   'P 1'
#
loop_
_entity.id
_entity.type
_entity.pdbx_description
1 polymer ?
#
loop_
_entity_poly.entity_id
_entity_poly.type
_entity_poly.pdbx_seq_one_letter_code
_entity_poly.pdbx_strand_id
1 'polypeptide(L)' 'MALLRSKDIRNMSPQERDEKLESLRNDLMHERGIAAMGGAPSSPGKIRALRTNIARILTIQTEMGKPKEAKK' A
#
# COMPACT_ATOMS: atom_id res chain seq x y z
N MET A 1 -6.29 -4.83 10.89
CA MET A 1 -6.42 -4.24 9.53
C MET A 1 -6.28 -5.34 8.49
N ALA A 2 -7.14 -5.36 7.47
CA ALA A 2 -7.11 -6.39 6.43
C ALA A 2 -6.02 -6.10 5.37
N LEU A 3 -5.40 -7.17 4.85
CA LEU A 3 -4.47 -7.08 3.73
C LEU A 3 -5.23 -7.03 2.41
N LEU A 4 -4.87 -6.11 1.53
CA LEU A 4 -5.46 -6.00 0.18
C LEU A 4 -5.08 -7.22 -0.66
N ARG A 5 -6.05 -7.87 -1.30
CA ARG A 5 -5.76 -8.98 -2.22
C ARG A 5 -5.27 -8.42 -3.55
N SER A 6 -4.31 -9.10 -4.15
CA SER A 6 -3.73 -8.68 -5.44
C SER A 6 -4.77 -8.63 -6.57
N LYS A 7 -5.80 -9.48 -6.52
CA LYS A 7 -6.92 -9.47 -7.48
C LYS A 7 -7.68 -8.15 -7.42
N ASP A 8 -8.00 -7.69 -6.21
CA ASP A 8 -8.78 -6.47 -6.00
C ASP A 8 -8.00 -5.25 -6.51
N ILE A 9 -6.70 -5.18 -6.23
CA ILE A 9 -5.84 -4.10 -6.72
C ILE A 9 -5.75 -4.11 -8.26
N ARG A 10 -5.69 -5.28 -8.89
CA ARG A 10 -5.67 -5.39 -10.36
C ARG A 10 -6.98 -4.95 -11.01
N ASN A 11 -8.10 -5.09 -10.31
CA ASN A 11 -9.41 -4.64 -10.80
C ASN A 11 -9.61 -3.12 -10.67
N MET A 12 -8.82 -2.44 -9.83
CA MET A 12 -8.83 -0.97 -9.74
C MET A 12 -8.23 -0.33 -11.00
N SER A 13 -8.76 0.81 -11.39
CA SER A 13 -8.16 1.71 -12.38
C SER A 13 -6.83 2.29 -11.88
N PRO A 14 -5.95 2.79 -12.78
CA PRO A 14 -4.70 3.44 -12.38
C PRO A 14 -4.92 4.58 -11.37
N GLN A 15 -5.94 5.41 -11.60
CA GLN A 15 -6.30 6.55 -10.75
C GLN A 15 -6.75 6.08 -9.36
N GLU A 16 -7.64 5.08 -9.29
CA GLU A 16 -8.08 4.52 -8.00
C GLU A 16 -6.92 3.91 -7.21
N ARG A 17 -5.92 3.33 -7.89
CA ARG A 17 -4.71 2.82 -7.21
C ARG A 17 -3.87 3.94 -6.62
N ASP A 18 -3.74 5.06 -7.32
CA ASP A 18 -3.00 6.23 -6.86
C ASP A 18 -3.69 6.87 -5.66
N GLU A 19 -5.00 7.10 -5.73
CA GLU A 19 -5.79 7.59 -4.61
C GLU A 19 -5.70 6.67 -3.39
N LYS A 20 -5.78 5.35 -3.62
CA LYS A 20 -5.66 4.35 -2.54
C LYS A 20 -4.25 4.35 -1.94
N LEU A 21 -3.22 4.51 -2.76
CA LEU A 21 -1.83 4.57 -2.35
C LEU A 21 -1.59 5.80 -1.46
N GLU A 22 -2.13 6.96 -1.84
CA GLU A 22 -2.02 8.19 -1.06
C GLU A 22 -2.71 8.05 0.30
N SER A 23 -3.94 7.54 0.33
CA SER A 23 -4.66 7.23 1.57
C SER A 23 -3.86 6.33 2.51
N LEU A 24 -3.29 5.23 2.00
CA LEU A 24 -2.48 4.31 2.81
C LEU A 24 -1.17 4.95 3.32
N ARG A 25 -0.58 5.89 2.58
CA ARG A 25 0.60 6.64 3.02
C ARG A 25 0.26 7.61 4.14
N ASN A 26 -0.88 8.29 4.06
CA ASN A 26 -1.36 9.18 5.10
C ASN A 26 -1.65 8.41 6.40
N ASP A 27 -2.32 7.26 6.30
CA ASP A 27 -2.53 6.37 7.44
C ASP A 27 -1.21 5.91 8.08
N LEU A 28 -0.23 5.53 7.25
CA LEU A 28 1.08 5.11 7.73
C LEU A 28 1.83 6.24 8.44
N MET A 29 1.74 7.47 7.92
CA MET A 29 2.33 8.65 8.54
C MET A 29 1.73 8.91 9.91
N HIS A 30 0.39 8.85 10.02
CA HIS A 30 -0.31 9.06 11.28
C HIS A 30 0.07 8.01 12.35
N GLU A 31 0.06 6.73 11.99
CA GLU A 31 0.44 5.64 12.90
C GLU A 31 1.91 5.74 13.35
N ARG A 32 2.80 6.20 12.47
CA ARG A 32 4.19 6.49 12.83
C ARG A 32 4.32 7.65 13.80
N GLY A 33 3.50 8.70 13.62
CA GLY A 33 3.44 9.83 14.55
C GLY A 33 3.05 9.39 15.96
N ILE A 34 1.99 8.58 16.07
CA ILE A 34 1.55 8.00 17.36
C ILE A 34 2.67 7.16 17.98
N ALA A 35 3.27 6.25 17.21
CA ALA A 35 4.35 5.40 17.69
C ALA A 35 5.58 6.19 18.14
N ALA A 36 5.93 7.28 17.45
CA ALA A 36 7.05 8.14 17.80
C ALA A 36 6.82 8.92 19.09
N MET A 37 5.57 9.31 19.37
CA MET A 37 5.18 9.94 20.64
C MET A 37 5.13 8.96 21.82
N GLY A 38 5.51 7.69 21.62
CA GLY A 38 5.42 6.64 22.64
C GLY A 38 4.00 6.13 22.88
N GLY A 39 3.05 6.52 22.01
CA GLY A 39 1.68 6.01 22.05
C GLY A 39 1.63 4.55 21.58
N ALA A 40 0.83 3.74 22.26
CA ALA A 40 0.55 2.38 21.79
C ALA A 40 -0.18 2.46 20.43
N PRO A 41 0.26 1.71 19.40
CA PRO A 41 -0.47 1.63 18.14
C PRO A 41 -1.89 1.13 18.39
N SER A 42 -2.89 1.66 17.68
CA SER A 42 -4.30 1.28 17.90
C SER A 42 -4.58 -0.21 17.65
N SER A 43 -3.69 -0.89 16.92
CA SER A 43 -3.72 -2.34 16.73
C SER A 43 -2.30 -2.86 16.49
N PRO A 44 -1.89 -3.95 17.18
CA PRO A 44 -0.66 -4.67 16.85
C PRO A 44 -0.67 -5.04 15.36
N GLY A 45 0.46 -4.80 14.67
CA GLY A 45 0.62 -5.14 13.27
C GLY A 45 -0.03 -4.20 12.24
N LYS A 46 -0.71 -3.12 12.65
CA LYS A 46 -1.32 -2.13 11.72
C LYS A 46 -0.27 -1.50 10.79
N ILE A 47 0.85 -1.03 11.35
CA ILE A 47 1.98 -0.47 10.59
C ILE A 47 2.51 -1.49 9.57
N ARG A 48 2.64 -2.77 9.96
CA ARG A 48 3.10 -3.84 9.07
C ARG A 48 2.11 -4.07 7.93
N ALA A 49 0.81 -4.09 8.22
CA ALA A 49 -0.24 -4.25 7.22
C ALA A 49 -0.26 -3.09 6.22
N LEU A 50 -0.16 -1.84 6.70
CA LEU A 50 -0.09 -0.64 5.87
C LEU A 50 1.11 -0.69 4.90
N ARG A 51 2.32 -0.98 5.42
CA ARG A 51 3.51 -1.14 4.57
C ARG A 51 3.34 -2.23 3.52
N THR A 52 2.72 -3.35 3.88
CA THR A 52 2.48 -4.47 2.95
C THR A 52 1.49 -4.10 1.86
N ASN A 53 0.42 -3.39 2.20
CA ASN A 53 -0.58 -2.93 1.24
C ASN A 53 0.00 -1.91 0.25
N ILE A 54 0.79 -0.94 0.73
CA ILE A 54 1.52 0.02 -0.12
C ILE A 54 2.44 -0.73 -1.10
N ALA A 55 3.24 -1.69 -0.61
CA ALA A 55 4.14 -2.47 -1.45
C ALA A 55 3.38 -3.22 -2.55
N ARG A 56 2.23 -3.85 -2.24
CA ARG A 56 1.42 -4.57 -3.23
C ARG A 56 0.88 -3.66 -4.33
N ILE A 57 0.41 -2.47 -3.99
CA ILE A 57 -0.09 -1.50 -4.98
C ILE A 57 1.04 -1.09 -5.92
N LEU A 58 2.19 -0.70 -5.36
CA LEU A 58 3.37 -0.31 -6.15
C LEU A 58 3.86 -1.44 -7.06
N THR A 59 3.86 -2.68 -6.57
CA THR A 59 4.20 -3.85 -7.38
C THR A 59 3.25 -3.98 -8.57
N ILE A 60 1.95 -3.91 -8.35
CA ILE A 60 0.96 -4.06 -9.44
C ILE A 60 1.02 -2.89 -10.42
N GLN A 61 1.23 -1.66 -9.94
CA GLN A 61 1.46 -0.51 -10.82
C GLN A 61 2.69 -0.72 -11.69
N THR A 62 3.78 -1.25 -11.13
CA THR A 62 4.99 -1.59 -11.89
C THR A 62 4.76 -2.73 -12.88
N GLU A 63 4.03 -3.78 -12.49
CA GLU A 63 3.67 -4.91 -13.36
C GLU A 63 2.80 -4.48 -14.55
N MET A 64 1.91 -3.52 -14.36
CA MET A 64 0.98 -3.04 -15.40
C MET A 64 1.56 -1.90 -16.24
N GLY A 65 2.44 -1.08 -15.68
CA GLY A 65 3.07 0.05 -16.37
C GLY A 65 4.33 -0.31 -17.16
N LYS A 66 4.96 -1.46 -16.90
CA LYS A 66 6.05 -1.96 -17.74
C LYS A 66 5.46 -2.66 -18.97
N PRO A 67 5.71 -2.23 -20.22
CA PRO A 67 5.69 -3.19 -21.32
C PRO A 67 6.68 -4.29 -20.94
N LYS A 68 6.29 -5.55 -21.13
CA LYS A 68 7.24 -6.67 -21.03
C LYS A 68 8.29 -6.44 -22.12
N GLU A 69 9.35 -5.70 -21.81
CA GLU A 69 10.52 -5.67 -22.66
C GLU A 69 11.03 -7.10 -22.72
N ALA A 70 10.80 -7.70 -23.88
CA ALA A 70 11.38 -8.94 -24.29
C ALA A 70 12.87 -8.83 -24.03
N LYS A 71 13.36 -9.56 -23.02
CA LYS A 71 14.78 -9.82 -22.89
C LYS A 71 15.15 -10.64 -24.13
N LYS A 72 15.76 -9.95 -25.09
CA LYS A 72 16.42 -10.50 -26.26
C LYS A 72 17.84 -10.91 -25.88
#